data_AF-A0AAD0W8S6-F1
#
_entry.id   AF-A0AAD0W8S6-F1
#
_cell.length_a   1.000
_cell.length_b   1.000
_cell.length_c   1.000
_cell.angle_alpha   90.00
_cell.angle_beta   90.00
_cell.angle_gamma   90.00
#
_symmetry.space_group_name_H-M   'P 1'
#
loop_
_entity.id
_entity.type
_entity.pdbx_description
1 polymer ?
#
loop_
_entity_poly.entity_id
_entity_poly.type
_entity_poly.pdbx_seq_one_letter_code
_entity_poly.pdbx_strand_id
1 'polypeptide(L)'
;MSFKFPEKVPAAGAAGNAGLASVVEAAPVGVLVVAVNGRMLYVNSALENMFGYSKAQLLGQPVEMLLPAEIRERHLDFRQLFFANPTPRTMGSGRELFAQHADGRQFPIEIGLGSMPHDDEVCAVAFVSDITPRRRLEHRFSKVVSSLPIGLLMAGADGRISMTNQALDAMFGYPPGELVGKPVEVLLPQRVRNGHPALRSAFAKAPEVRAMGSGRDLLAQHRDGSEFPVEVGLTPLETEGERQVLAAITDISLRKKFEETLQQANAQLEEFTYVASHDLRSPLRGIADLISWIREDLDPSQLSADIEKNFARAEERIARAERMIEDLLEYARAGRQDERVEEIDPGQLVRETVDLLDISPDFRLEVEINARPFPAARTPLSLAIRNLLSNACKHHGGGKGVIRITVEEEGRFNLFTVEDDGVGVPEGSEERIFKLFHRASSQAAGHGVGLAVTRRMVNSNGGTVILDRNGMLGGACFRIRWPRFPLKEVE
;
A
#
# COMPACT_ATOMS: atom_id res chain seq x y z
N MET A 1 -37.93 -25.23 6.34
CA MET A 1 -37.96 -26.70 6.45
C MET A 1 -38.16 -27.05 7.92
N SER A 2 -39.34 -27.54 8.27
CA SER A 2 -39.73 -27.85 9.65
C SER A 2 -39.29 -29.27 9.99
N PHE A 3 -38.31 -29.42 10.89
CA PHE A 3 -37.88 -30.73 11.37
C PHE A 3 -38.90 -31.25 12.39
N LYS A 4 -39.66 -32.29 12.00
CA LYS A 4 -40.47 -33.10 12.91
C LYS A 4 -39.54 -34.04 13.69
N PHE A 5 -39.54 -33.93 15.02
CA PHE A 5 -38.98 -34.97 15.88
C PHE A 5 -39.88 -36.22 15.83
N PRO A 6 -39.33 -37.44 15.81
CA PRO A 6 -40.15 -38.65 15.88
C PRO A 6 -40.68 -38.85 17.30
N GLU A 7 -42.00 -38.88 17.43
CA GLU A 7 -42.72 -39.42 18.58
C GLU A 7 -42.50 -40.93 18.65
N LYS A 8 -41.56 -41.36 19.51
CA LYS A 8 -41.55 -42.58 20.34
C LYS A 8 -40.11 -42.95 20.65
N VAL A 9 -39.70 -42.67 21.88
CA VAL A 9 -38.51 -43.28 22.49
C VAL A 9 -38.86 -44.74 22.81
N PRO A 10 -38.20 -45.75 22.21
CA PRO A 10 -38.41 -47.13 22.61
C PRO A 10 -37.75 -47.38 23.98
N ALA A 11 -38.38 -48.23 24.78
CA ALA A 11 -37.93 -48.58 26.13
C ALA A 11 -36.45 -48.99 26.17
N ALA A 12 -35.69 -48.36 27.08
CA ALA A 12 -34.27 -48.56 27.26
C ALA A 12 -33.95 -49.96 27.80
N GLY A 13 -33.43 -50.83 26.94
CA GLY A 13 -32.80 -52.10 27.32
C GLY A 13 -31.47 -52.26 26.58
N ALA A 14 -30.37 -52.41 27.31
CA ALA A 14 -28.98 -52.71 26.93
C ALA A 14 -28.30 -51.89 25.80
N ALA A 15 -28.98 -51.61 24.68
CA ALA A 15 -28.48 -50.81 23.56
C ALA A 15 -28.34 -49.31 23.88
N GLY A 16 -29.16 -48.78 24.80
CA GLY A 16 -29.09 -47.38 25.23
C GLY A 16 -27.84 -47.02 26.04
N ASN A 17 -27.32 -47.98 26.83
CA ASN A 17 -26.11 -47.78 27.64
C ASN A 17 -24.82 -47.82 26.78
N ALA A 18 -24.81 -48.65 25.73
CA ALA A 18 -23.70 -48.69 24.76
C ALA A 18 -23.58 -47.35 23.99
N GLY A 19 -24.73 -46.76 23.61
CA GLY A 19 -24.77 -45.46 22.93
C GLY A 19 -24.21 -44.31 23.78
N LEU A 20 -24.58 -44.23 25.07
CA LEU A 20 -24.07 -43.21 25.98
C LEU A 20 -22.57 -43.36 26.26
N ALA A 21 -22.09 -44.59 26.45
CA ALA A 21 -20.66 -44.86 26.62
C ALA A 21 -19.85 -44.45 25.37
N SER A 22 -20.34 -44.75 24.17
CA SER A 22 -19.70 -44.30 22.92
C SER A 22 -19.71 -42.78 22.75
N VAL A 23 -20.76 -42.08 23.22
CA VAL A 23 -20.82 -40.61 23.17
C VAL A 23 -19.78 -39.98 24.11
N VAL A 24 -19.62 -40.51 25.32
CA VAL A 24 -18.61 -40.02 26.28
C VAL A 24 -17.18 -40.33 25.80
N GLU A 25 -16.98 -41.50 25.18
CA GLU A 25 -15.69 -41.91 24.64
C GLU A 25 -15.27 -41.07 23.42
N ALA A 26 -16.22 -40.69 22.56
CA ALA A 26 -15.98 -39.85 21.39
C ALA A 26 -15.95 -38.34 21.70
N ALA A 27 -16.16 -37.94 22.95
CA ALA A 27 -16.18 -36.53 23.32
C ALA A 27 -14.77 -35.90 23.13
N PRO A 28 -14.67 -34.69 22.55
CA PRO A 28 -13.40 -33.99 22.37
C PRO A 28 -12.86 -33.38 23.68
N VAL A 29 -13.57 -33.57 24.79
CA VAL A 29 -13.20 -33.15 26.14
C VAL A 29 -12.82 -34.36 26.98
N GLY A 30 -11.87 -34.19 27.89
CA GLY A 30 -11.52 -35.23 28.85
C GLY A 30 -12.68 -35.46 29.81
N VAL A 31 -13.12 -36.70 29.96
CA VAL A 31 -14.18 -37.06 30.91
C VAL A 31 -13.60 -38.03 31.93
N LEU A 32 -13.79 -37.73 33.20
CA LEU A 32 -13.48 -38.66 34.28
C LEU A 32 -14.62 -38.76 35.29
N VAL A 33 -14.73 -39.94 35.91
CA VAL A 33 -15.63 -40.21 37.03
C VAL A 33 -14.78 -40.54 38.26
N VAL A 34 -15.08 -39.90 39.38
CA VAL A 34 -14.34 -40.03 40.63
C VAL A 34 -15.27 -40.49 41.75
N ALA A 35 -14.85 -41.51 42.48
CA ALA A 35 -15.52 -41.99 43.68
C ALA A 35 -15.38 -41.02 44.85
N VAL A 36 -16.17 -41.21 45.92
CA VAL A 36 -16.12 -40.38 47.13
C VAL A 36 -14.71 -40.35 47.74
N ASN A 37 -13.96 -41.47 47.65
CA ASN A 37 -12.59 -41.58 48.15
C ASN A 37 -11.52 -40.91 47.27
N GLY A 38 -11.89 -40.35 46.11
CA GLY A 38 -11.00 -39.62 45.20
C GLY A 38 -10.38 -40.48 44.10
N ARG A 39 -10.70 -41.78 44.05
CA ARG A 39 -10.20 -42.69 43.02
C ARG A 39 -10.98 -42.53 41.72
N MET A 40 -10.27 -42.50 40.60
CA MET A 40 -10.87 -42.44 39.26
C MET A 40 -11.47 -43.81 38.89
N LEU A 41 -12.78 -43.86 38.66
CA LEU A 41 -13.52 -45.06 38.27
C LEU A 41 -13.62 -45.21 36.75
N TYR A 42 -13.65 -44.09 36.03
CA TYR A 42 -13.72 -44.05 34.58
C TYR A 42 -12.92 -42.86 34.05
N VAL A 43 -12.27 -43.08 32.90
CA VAL A 43 -11.64 -42.05 32.07
C VAL A 43 -11.87 -42.39 30.60
N ASN A 44 -12.04 -41.38 29.76
CA ASN A 44 -12.10 -41.54 28.30
C ASN A 44 -10.74 -41.34 27.62
N SER A 45 -10.66 -41.72 26.36
CA SER A 45 -9.45 -41.60 25.52
C SER A 45 -8.95 -40.15 25.38
N ALA A 46 -9.86 -39.17 25.37
CA ALA A 46 -9.48 -37.75 25.32
C ALA A 46 -8.68 -37.32 26.55
N LEU A 47 -9.02 -37.83 27.73
CA LEU A 47 -8.29 -37.55 28.96
C LEU A 47 -6.91 -38.22 28.98
N GLU A 48 -6.78 -39.45 28.47
CA GLU A 48 -5.48 -40.12 28.31
C GLU A 48 -4.52 -39.29 27.45
N ASN A 49 -4.99 -38.85 26.29
CA ASN A 49 -4.22 -38.03 25.37
C ASN A 49 -3.85 -36.67 25.96
N MET A 50 -4.76 -36.07 26.74
CA MET A 50 -4.55 -34.75 27.35
C MET A 50 -3.50 -34.79 28.47
N PHE A 51 -3.49 -35.82 29.30
CA PHE A 51 -2.62 -35.90 30.48
C PHE A 51 -1.38 -36.80 30.29
N GLY A 52 -1.30 -37.58 29.21
CA GLY A 52 -0.15 -38.42 28.88
C GLY A 52 -0.06 -39.71 29.71
N TYR A 53 -1.16 -40.11 30.36
CA TYR A 53 -1.27 -41.36 31.09
C TYR A 53 -2.19 -42.32 30.34
N SER A 54 -1.87 -43.61 30.37
CA SER A 54 -2.82 -44.64 29.93
C SER A 54 -3.96 -44.82 30.95
N LYS A 55 -5.10 -45.30 30.48
CA LYS A 55 -6.29 -45.59 31.27
C LYS A 55 -5.97 -46.57 32.41
N ALA A 56 -5.13 -47.57 32.16
CA ALA A 56 -4.66 -48.49 33.18
C ALA A 56 -3.85 -47.80 34.30
N GLN A 57 -3.14 -46.72 33.99
CA GLN A 57 -2.41 -45.92 34.97
C GLN A 57 -3.30 -44.93 35.71
N LEU A 58 -4.44 -44.53 35.15
CA LEU A 58 -5.37 -43.58 35.75
C LEU A 58 -6.42 -44.27 36.63
N LEU A 59 -6.95 -45.41 36.18
CA LEU A 59 -8.01 -46.11 36.89
C LEU A 59 -7.56 -46.56 38.28
N GLY A 60 -8.39 -46.25 39.29
CA GLY A 60 -8.14 -46.57 40.69
C GLY A 60 -7.12 -45.66 41.39
N GLN A 61 -6.45 -44.75 40.66
CA GLN A 61 -5.53 -43.77 41.22
C GLN A 61 -6.27 -42.51 41.72
N PRO A 62 -5.68 -41.76 42.68
CA PRO A 62 -6.27 -40.51 43.16
C PRO A 62 -6.26 -39.43 42.08
N VAL A 63 -7.36 -38.70 41.91
CA VAL A 63 -7.47 -37.59 40.94
C VAL A 63 -6.44 -36.49 41.18
N GLU A 64 -5.96 -36.34 42.42
CA GLU A 64 -4.95 -35.35 42.81
C GLU A 64 -3.61 -35.55 42.08
N MET A 65 -3.33 -36.72 41.50
CA MET A 65 -2.14 -36.93 40.67
C MET A 65 -2.12 -36.04 39.41
N LEU A 66 -3.31 -35.66 38.92
CA LEU A 66 -3.49 -34.81 37.74
C LEU A 66 -3.35 -33.31 38.06
N LEU A 67 -3.14 -32.98 39.33
CA LEU A 67 -3.04 -31.61 39.81
C LEU A 67 -1.57 -31.25 40.11
N PRO A 68 -1.20 -29.96 39.96
CA PRO A 68 0.05 -29.41 40.46
C PRO A 68 0.28 -29.73 41.94
N ALA A 69 1.53 -30.01 42.32
CA ALA A 69 1.90 -30.45 43.66
C ALA A 69 1.42 -29.49 44.76
N GLU A 70 1.41 -28.19 44.47
CA GLU A 70 1.07 -27.11 45.41
C GLU A 70 -0.41 -27.12 45.83
N ILE A 71 -1.29 -27.73 45.03
CA ILE A 71 -2.74 -27.74 45.28
C ILE A 71 -3.29 -29.11 45.66
N ARG A 72 -2.48 -30.18 45.60
CA ARG A 72 -2.94 -31.56 45.86
C ARG A 72 -3.55 -31.73 47.24
N GLU A 73 -2.87 -31.23 48.28
CA GLU A 73 -3.35 -31.35 49.66
C GLU A 73 -4.65 -30.57 49.88
N ARG A 74 -4.68 -29.30 49.41
CA ARG A 74 -5.87 -28.44 49.51
C ARG A 74 -7.05 -28.96 48.70
N HIS A 75 -6.80 -29.72 47.63
CA HIS A 75 -7.86 -30.32 46.83
C HIS A 75 -8.65 -31.38 47.59
N LEU A 76 -8.04 -32.07 48.56
CA LEU A 76 -8.73 -33.05 49.40
C LEU A 76 -9.89 -32.40 50.16
N ASP A 77 -9.68 -31.19 50.69
CA ASP A 77 -10.73 -30.41 51.37
C ASP A 77 -11.84 -30.01 50.40
N PHE A 78 -11.49 -29.54 49.19
CA PHE A 78 -12.47 -29.17 48.17
C PHE A 78 -13.32 -30.36 47.70
N ARG A 79 -12.71 -31.54 47.61
CA ARG A 79 -13.39 -32.78 47.28
C ARG A 79 -14.37 -33.19 48.38
N GLN A 80 -13.97 -33.14 49.65
CA GLN A 80 -14.87 -33.42 50.77
C GLN A 80 -16.06 -32.45 50.80
N LEU A 81 -15.80 -31.15 50.59
CA LEU A 81 -16.84 -30.13 50.52
C LEU A 81 -17.83 -30.37 49.36
N PHE A 82 -17.34 -30.83 48.20
CA PHE A 82 -18.21 -31.15 47.08
C PHE A 82 -19.13 -32.35 47.38
N PHE A 83 -18.59 -33.44 47.93
CA PHE A 83 -19.41 -34.62 48.26
C PHE A 83 -20.38 -34.37 49.43
N ALA A 84 -20.06 -33.42 50.32
CA ALA A 84 -21.00 -32.98 51.35
C ALA A 84 -22.22 -32.22 50.78
N ASN A 85 -22.08 -31.57 49.62
CA ASN A 85 -23.18 -30.90 48.92
C ASN A 85 -22.99 -30.93 47.38
N PRO A 86 -23.30 -32.07 46.74
CA PRO A 86 -22.99 -32.32 45.33
C PRO A 86 -23.90 -31.46 44.44
N THR A 87 -23.36 -30.34 43.98
CA THR A 87 -24.06 -29.37 43.12
C THR A 87 -23.26 -29.15 41.84
N PRO A 88 -23.89 -29.24 40.66
CA PRO A 88 -23.21 -28.96 39.39
C PRO A 88 -22.65 -27.53 39.37
N ARG A 89 -21.37 -27.38 39.00
CA ARG A 89 -20.70 -26.09 38.95
C ARG A 89 -19.49 -26.11 38.01
N THR A 90 -19.15 -24.97 37.44
CA THR A 90 -17.84 -24.77 36.83
C THR A 90 -16.81 -24.53 37.93
N MET A 91 -15.68 -25.23 37.89
CA MET A 91 -14.58 -24.95 38.81
C MET A 91 -13.78 -23.74 38.35
N GLY A 92 -13.19 -23.01 39.32
CA GLY A 92 -12.30 -21.88 39.02
C GLY A 92 -13.03 -20.56 38.80
N SER A 93 -14.10 -20.26 39.55
CA SER A 93 -14.84 -18.99 39.51
C SER A 93 -13.91 -17.75 39.60
N GLY A 94 -13.44 -17.27 38.45
CA GLY A 94 -12.50 -16.16 38.31
C GLY A 94 -11.01 -16.50 38.50
N ARG A 95 -10.61 -17.78 38.51
CA ARG A 95 -9.22 -18.21 38.67
C ARG A 95 -8.87 -19.30 37.67
N GLU A 96 -7.68 -19.17 37.09
CA GLU A 96 -7.14 -20.17 36.18
C GLU A 96 -6.80 -21.46 36.93
N LEU A 97 -7.25 -22.58 36.38
CA LEU A 97 -6.88 -23.90 36.87
C LEU A 97 -5.78 -24.48 35.98
N PHE A 98 -4.83 -25.12 36.62
CA PHE A 98 -3.74 -25.82 35.94
C PHE A 98 -3.81 -27.30 36.30
N ALA A 99 -3.62 -28.13 35.28
CA ALA A 99 -3.38 -29.55 35.42
C ALA A 99 -1.88 -29.84 35.27
N GLN A 100 -1.46 -31.00 35.74
CA GLN A 100 -0.12 -31.52 35.54
C GLN A 100 -0.15 -32.77 34.67
N HIS A 101 0.61 -32.74 33.58
CA HIS A 101 0.80 -33.85 32.67
C HIS A 101 1.82 -34.86 33.23
N ALA A 102 1.86 -36.07 32.68
CA ALA A 102 2.77 -37.15 33.10
C ALA A 102 4.27 -36.81 33.03
N ASP A 103 4.68 -35.90 32.14
CA ASP A 103 6.05 -35.40 32.01
C ASP A 103 6.38 -34.26 32.99
N GLY A 104 5.42 -33.88 33.84
CA GLY A 104 5.55 -32.82 34.83
C GLY A 104 5.15 -31.43 34.34
N ARG A 105 4.90 -31.20 33.04
CA ARG A 105 4.50 -29.88 32.53
C ARG A 105 3.10 -29.51 33.03
N GLN A 106 2.92 -28.24 33.38
CA GLN A 106 1.62 -27.70 33.73
C GLN A 106 0.94 -27.10 32.51
N PHE A 107 -0.38 -27.29 32.39
CA PHE A 107 -1.18 -26.71 31.31
C PHE A 107 -2.54 -26.23 31.84
N PRO A 108 -3.06 -25.12 31.29
CA PRO A 108 -4.32 -24.54 31.75
C PRO A 108 -5.51 -25.37 31.30
N ILE A 109 -6.45 -25.58 32.22
CA ILE A 109 -7.68 -26.35 31.97
C ILE A 109 -8.92 -25.63 32.48
N GLU A 110 -10.05 -25.92 31.84
CA GLU A 110 -11.39 -25.60 32.36
C GLU A 110 -12.08 -26.88 32.79
N ILE A 111 -12.73 -26.86 33.96
CA ILE A 111 -13.40 -28.02 34.52
C ILE A 111 -14.88 -27.70 34.78
N GLY A 112 -15.77 -28.46 34.14
CA GLY A 112 -17.17 -28.57 34.54
C GLY A 112 -17.35 -29.76 35.48
N LEU A 113 -17.90 -29.54 36.68
CA LEU A 113 -18.10 -30.58 37.67
C LEU A 113 -19.59 -30.85 37.86
N GLY A 114 -19.96 -32.12 37.79
CA GLY A 114 -21.31 -32.63 38.08
C GLY A 114 -21.25 -33.82 39.03
N SER A 115 -22.41 -34.34 39.41
CA SER A 115 -22.56 -35.53 40.24
C SER A 115 -23.55 -36.48 39.61
N MET A 116 -23.32 -37.79 39.76
CA MET A 116 -24.26 -38.82 39.33
C MET A 116 -24.32 -39.96 40.36
N PRO A 117 -25.48 -40.62 40.52
CA PRO A 117 -25.57 -41.84 41.33
C PRO A 117 -24.92 -43.02 40.59
N HIS A 118 -24.21 -43.87 41.33
CA HIS A 118 -23.58 -45.09 40.86
C HIS A 118 -23.53 -46.12 42.00
N ASP A 119 -24.18 -47.28 41.83
CA ASP A 119 -24.25 -48.38 42.82
C ASP A 119 -24.52 -47.91 44.27
N ASP A 120 -25.59 -47.13 44.46
CA ASP A 120 -26.02 -46.51 45.75
C ASP A 120 -25.06 -45.46 46.35
N GLU A 121 -23.98 -45.09 45.66
CA GLU A 121 -23.07 -44.00 46.03
C GLU A 121 -23.14 -42.81 45.06
N VAL A 122 -22.77 -41.61 45.53
CA VAL A 122 -22.64 -40.42 44.67
C VAL A 122 -21.23 -40.35 44.11
N CYS A 123 -21.09 -40.33 42.79
CA CYS A 123 -19.83 -40.11 42.11
C CYS A 123 -19.76 -38.69 41.53
N ALA A 124 -18.56 -38.12 41.49
CA ALA A 124 -18.29 -36.88 40.78
C ALA A 124 -17.97 -37.17 39.31
N VAL A 125 -18.55 -36.39 38.39
CA VAL A 125 -18.22 -36.43 36.96
C VAL A 125 -17.57 -35.11 36.61
N ALA A 126 -16.35 -35.15 36.08
CA ALA A 126 -15.62 -33.97 35.66
C ALA A 126 -15.39 -33.98 34.15
N PHE A 127 -15.72 -32.85 33.51
CA PHE A 127 -15.44 -32.55 32.12
C PHE A 127 -14.26 -31.58 32.08
N VAL A 128 -13.14 -32.00 31.50
CA VAL A 128 -11.87 -31.26 31.47
C VAL A 128 -11.56 -30.85 30.03
N SER A 129 -11.32 -29.56 29.82
CA SER A 129 -10.95 -29.01 28.51
C SER A 129 -9.57 -28.36 28.59
N ASP A 130 -8.65 -28.74 27.71
CA ASP A 130 -7.36 -28.07 27.55
C ASP A 130 -7.57 -26.75 26.77
N ILE A 131 -7.32 -25.63 27.44
CA ILE A 131 -7.47 -24.30 26.83
C ILE A 131 -6.16 -23.76 26.24
N THR A 132 -5.07 -24.55 26.26
CA THR A 132 -3.77 -24.19 25.68
C THR A 132 -3.86 -23.77 24.21
N PRO A 133 -4.57 -24.50 23.30
CA PRO A 133 -4.67 -24.09 21.90
C PRO A 133 -5.32 -22.72 21.72
N ARG A 134 -6.41 -22.47 22.46
CA ARG A 134 -7.13 -21.19 22.45
C ARG A 134 -6.22 -20.06 22.94
N ARG A 135 -5.53 -20.25 24.08
CA ARG A 135 -4.60 -19.25 24.61
C ARG A 135 -3.43 -18.96 23.69
N ARG A 136 -2.89 -19.99 23.01
CA ARG A 136 -1.82 -19.80 22.01
C ARG A 136 -2.28 -18.95 20.83
N LEU A 137 -3.53 -19.13 20.37
CA LEU A 137 -4.12 -18.32 19.31
C LEU A 137 -4.35 -16.88 19.77
N GLU A 138 -4.95 -16.67 20.94
CA GLU A 138 -5.18 -15.34 21.52
C GLU A 138 -3.86 -14.59 21.73
N HIS A 139 -2.83 -15.27 22.26
CA HIS A 139 -1.51 -14.68 22.46
C HIS A 139 -0.81 -14.35 21.13
N ARG A 140 -0.92 -15.23 20.12
CA ARG A 140 -0.39 -14.96 18.77
C ARG A 140 -1.08 -13.75 18.15
N PHE A 141 -2.41 -13.68 18.24
CA PHE A 141 -3.18 -12.56 17.73
C PHE A 141 -2.79 -11.24 18.40
N SER A 142 -2.71 -11.23 19.74
CA SER A 142 -2.25 -10.07 20.52
C SER A 142 -0.84 -9.62 20.10
N LYS A 143 0.08 -10.55 19.85
CA LYS A 143 1.43 -10.24 19.35
C LYS A 143 1.43 -9.64 17.95
N VAL A 144 0.62 -10.17 17.03
CA VAL A 144 0.51 -9.62 15.68
C VAL A 144 0.01 -8.18 15.75
N VAL A 145 -1.09 -7.95 16.48
CA VAL A 145 -1.71 -6.62 16.63
C VAL A 145 -0.78 -5.60 17.29
N SER A 146 0.03 -6.02 18.28
CA SER A 146 1.00 -5.15 18.96
C SER A 146 2.28 -4.90 18.16
N SER A 147 2.62 -5.77 17.20
CA SER A 147 3.80 -5.62 16.35
C SER A 147 3.60 -4.70 15.14
N LEU A 148 2.34 -4.37 14.81
CA LEU A 148 2.04 -3.47 13.70
C LEU A 148 2.45 -2.04 14.06
N PRO A 149 3.13 -1.30 13.16
CA PRO A 149 3.44 0.12 13.34
C PRO A 149 2.21 1.00 13.04
N ILE A 150 1.02 0.53 13.43
CA ILE A 150 -0.26 1.18 13.21
C ILE A 150 -0.91 1.34 14.58
N GLY A 151 -1.30 2.58 14.91
CA GLY A 151 -2.07 2.87 16.10
C GLY A 151 -3.50 2.37 15.91
N LEU A 152 -3.96 1.51 16.81
CA LEU A 152 -5.33 1.00 16.79
C LEU A 152 -6.05 1.51 18.03
N LEU A 153 -7.24 2.07 17.81
CA LEU A 153 -8.16 2.39 18.89
C LEU A 153 -9.57 1.93 18.52
N MET A 154 -10.31 1.50 19.53
CA MET A 154 -11.72 1.17 19.42
C MET A 154 -12.51 2.16 20.26
N ALA A 155 -13.60 2.70 19.70
CA ALA A 155 -14.45 3.63 20.40
C ALA A 155 -15.93 3.27 20.23
N GLY A 156 -16.70 3.49 21.29
CA GLY A 156 -18.16 3.31 21.28
C GLY A 156 -18.88 4.43 20.51
N ALA A 157 -20.20 4.27 20.36
CA ALA A 157 -21.06 5.28 19.73
C ALA A 157 -21.10 6.63 20.48
N ASP A 158 -20.66 6.68 21.74
CA ASP A 158 -20.50 7.90 22.53
C ASP A 158 -19.13 8.59 22.34
N GLY A 159 -18.22 7.95 21.60
CA GLY A 159 -16.88 8.46 21.33
C GLY A 159 -15.86 8.18 22.43
N ARG A 160 -16.20 7.35 23.44
CA ARG A 160 -15.24 6.91 24.44
C ARG A 160 -14.41 5.75 23.92
N ILE A 161 -13.11 5.84 24.17
CA ILE A 161 -12.14 4.81 23.79
C ILE A 161 -12.33 3.59 24.70
N SER A 162 -12.64 2.43 24.14
CA SER A 162 -12.76 1.16 24.85
C SER A 162 -11.46 0.37 24.86
N MET A 163 -10.65 0.51 23.80
CA MET A 163 -9.39 -0.23 23.65
C MET A 163 -8.37 0.59 22.86
N THR A 164 -7.10 0.47 23.21
CA THR A 164 -5.95 0.94 22.42
C THR A 164 -4.91 -0.16 22.29
N ASN A 165 -4.06 -0.08 21.27
CA ASN A 165 -2.82 -0.87 21.23
C ASN A 165 -1.61 -0.05 21.68
N GLN A 166 -0.51 -0.75 21.99
CA GLN A 166 0.74 -0.13 22.44
C GLN A 166 1.32 0.87 21.41
N ALA A 167 1.15 0.59 20.11
CA ALA A 167 1.64 1.47 19.06
C ALA A 167 0.92 2.84 19.07
N LEU A 168 -0.39 2.85 19.32
CA LEU A 168 -1.16 4.10 19.47
C LEU A 168 -0.71 4.88 20.70
N ASP A 169 -0.60 4.22 21.85
CA ASP A 169 -0.19 4.86 23.10
C ASP A 169 1.17 5.53 22.93
N ALA A 170 2.14 4.83 22.32
CA ALA A 170 3.46 5.36 22.01
C ALA A 170 3.42 6.51 20.98
N MET A 171 2.63 6.39 19.91
CA MET A 171 2.48 7.41 18.87
C MET A 171 1.94 8.74 19.42
N PHE A 172 1.03 8.68 20.39
CA PHE A 172 0.41 9.87 20.99
C PHE A 172 1.05 10.29 22.32
N GLY A 173 2.06 9.55 22.82
CA GLY A 173 2.80 9.87 24.04
C GLY A 173 2.04 9.60 25.34
N TYR A 174 1.04 8.72 25.31
CA TYR A 174 0.29 8.33 26.49
C TYR A 174 0.86 7.04 27.11
N PRO A 175 0.84 6.92 28.45
CA PRO A 175 1.06 5.66 29.14
C PRO A 175 0.02 4.60 28.73
N PRO A 176 0.39 3.31 28.70
CA PRO A 176 -0.55 2.24 28.38
C PRO A 176 -1.81 2.28 29.25
N GLY A 177 -2.97 2.23 28.60
CA GLY A 177 -4.27 2.24 29.26
C GLY A 177 -4.79 3.61 29.71
N GLU A 178 -4.01 4.69 29.65
CA GLU A 178 -4.47 6.03 30.06
C GLU A 178 -5.53 6.60 29.09
N LEU A 179 -5.50 6.16 27.83
CA LEU A 179 -6.47 6.58 26.82
C LEU A 179 -7.83 5.90 26.98
N VAL A 180 -7.90 4.76 27.66
CA VAL A 180 -9.15 4.02 27.85
C VAL A 180 -10.12 4.85 28.71
N GLY A 181 -11.36 4.97 28.24
CA GLY A 181 -12.42 5.77 28.85
C GLY A 181 -12.39 7.26 28.47
N LYS A 182 -11.29 7.77 27.89
CA LYS A 182 -11.22 9.16 27.40
C LYS A 182 -11.99 9.34 26.08
N PRO A 183 -12.48 10.55 25.78
CA PRO A 183 -13.05 10.86 24.48
C PRO A 183 -11.97 10.89 23.39
N VAL A 184 -12.29 10.39 22.19
CA VAL A 184 -11.38 10.41 21.03
C VAL A 184 -10.90 11.82 20.67
N GLU A 185 -11.67 12.85 21.00
CA GLU A 185 -11.32 14.26 20.76
C GLU A 185 -10.02 14.69 21.46
N VAL A 186 -9.56 13.97 22.49
CA VAL A 186 -8.26 14.26 23.13
C VAL A 186 -7.08 14.11 22.15
N LEU A 187 -7.23 13.25 21.14
CA LEU A 187 -6.23 12.99 20.10
C LEU A 187 -6.27 13.99 18.95
N LEU A 188 -7.22 14.94 18.98
CA LEU A 188 -7.44 15.91 17.91
C LEU A 188 -6.92 17.30 18.32
N PRO A 189 -6.46 18.13 17.36
CA PRO A 189 -6.14 19.52 17.57
C PRO A 189 -7.30 20.32 18.16
N GLN A 190 -6.99 21.25 19.07
CA GLN A 190 -8.00 22.04 19.79
C GLN A 190 -9.01 22.74 18.85
N ARG A 191 -8.54 23.19 17.68
CA ARG A 191 -9.35 23.86 16.65
C ARG A 191 -10.47 23.02 16.07
N VAL A 192 -10.35 21.69 16.05
CA VAL A 192 -11.36 20.78 15.47
C VAL A 192 -12.15 19.99 16.52
N ARG A 193 -11.71 19.99 17.79
CA ARG A 193 -12.35 19.24 18.89
C ARG A 193 -13.84 19.52 19.04
N ASN A 194 -14.25 20.79 18.98
CA ASN A 194 -15.64 21.18 19.23
C ASN A 194 -16.62 20.72 18.15
N GLY A 195 -16.17 20.62 16.89
CA GLY A 195 -17.01 20.20 15.76
C GLY A 195 -17.04 18.68 15.54
N HIS A 196 -16.05 17.96 16.09
CA HIS A 196 -15.88 16.53 15.85
C HIS A 196 -17.04 15.64 16.38
N PRO A 197 -17.65 15.89 17.55
CA PRO A 197 -18.77 15.08 18.03
C PRO A 197 -19.95 15.00 17.06
N ALA A 198 -20.19 16.05 16.27
CA ALA A 198 -21.23 16.06 15.24
C ALA A 198 -20.86 15.14 14.05
N LEU A 199 -19.61 15.19 13.59
CA LEU A 199 -19.09 14.32 12.53
C LEU A 199 -19.13 12.85 12.94
N ARG A 200 -18.74 12.56 14.19
CA ARG A 200 -18.80 11.22 14.79
C ARG A 200 -20.24 10.71 14.86
N SER A 201 -21.16 11.55 15.31
CA SER A 201 -22.60 11.20 15.40
C SER A 201 -23.22 10.96 14.02
N ALA A 202 -22.80 11.70 13.00
CA ALA A 202 -23.21 11.46 11.62
C ALA A 202 -22.69 10.11 11.09
N PHE A 203 -21.42 9.79 11.34
CA PHE A 203 -20.82 8.50 10.97
C PHE A 203 -21.51 7.31 11.67
N ALA A 204 -21.85 7.44 12.96
CA ALA A 204 -22.55 6.38 13.69
C ALA A 204 -23.96 6.06 13.14
N LYS A 205 -24.60 7.03 12.48
CA LYS A 205 -25.93 6.85 11.84
C LYS A 205 -25.84 6.12 10.50
N ALA A 206 -24.75 6.29 9.75
CA ALA A 206 -24.51 5.65 8.46
C ALA A 206 -23.05 5.16 8.40
N PRO A 207 -22.73 4.05 9.09
CA PRO A 207 -21.36 3.57 9.19
C PRO A 207 -20.93 2.90 7.87
N GLU A 208 -19.87 3.43 7.27
CA GLU A 208 -19.23 2.86 6.08
C GLU A 208 -17.72 2.77 6.30
N VAL A 209 -17.09 1.76 5.70
CA VAL A 209 -15.63 1.66 5.69
C VAL A 209 -15.10 2.82 4.85
N ARG A 210 -14.30 3.70 5.46
CA ARG A 210 -13.73 4.85 4.75
C ARG A 210 -12.40 5.29 5.35
N ALA A 211 -11.53 5.82 4.50
CA ALA A 211 -10.46 6.70 4.95
C ALA A 211 -11.07 8.04 5.38
N MET A 212 -10.61 8.60 6.50
CA MET A 212 -10.88 9.99 6.83
C MET A 212 -9.87 10.89 6.13
N GLY A 213 -10.32 12.07 5.71
CA GLY A 213 -9.44 13.10 5.16
C GLY A 213 -9.11 12.96 3.68
N SER A 214 -9.96 12.32 2.87
CA SER A 214 -9.82 12.35 1.39
C SER A 214 -9.64 13.80 0.91
N GLY A 215 -8.43 14.13 0.44
CA GLY A 215 -8.02 15.45 -0.02
C GLY A 215 -7.64 16.48 1.06
N ARG A 216 -7.48 16.07 2.34
CA ARG A 216 -7.06 16.97 3.42
C ARG A 216 -6.15 16.29 4.43
N ASP A 217 -5.06 16.98 4.72
CA ASP A 217 -4.14 16.65 5.80
C ASP A 217 -4.85 16.64 7.17
N LEU A 218 -5.09 15.44 7.70
CA LEU A 218 -5.52 15.29 9.08
C LEU A 218 -4.31 15.46 9.98
N LEU A 219 -4.46 16.33 10.98
CA LEU A 219 -3.50 16.47 12.06
C LEU A 219 -4.09 15.83 13.31
N ALA A 220 -3.25 15.08 14.00
CA ALA A 220 -3.51 14.60 15.34
C ALA A 220 -2.70 15.43 16.34
N GLN A 221 -3.09 15.40 17.61
CA GLN A 221 -2.38 16.10 18.68
C GLN A 221 -1.78 15.09 19.66
N HIS A 222 -0.46 15.15 19.81
CA HIS A 222 0.29 14.41 20.81
C HIS A 222 0.05 14.97 22.22
N ARG A 223 0.31 14.18 23.27
CA ARG A 223 0.09 14.56 24.68
C ARG A 223 0.81 15.85 25.10
N ASP A 224 1.97 16.13 24.53
CA ASP A 224 2.72 17.37 24.78
C ASP A 224 2.16 18.61 24.06
N GLY A 225 1.11 18.44 23.26
CA GLY A 225 0.44 19.49 22.51
C GLY A 225 0.94 19.65 21.06
N SER A 226 2.02 18.98 20.66
CA SER A 226 2.50 19.01 19.27
C SER A 226 1.50 18.37 18.32
N GLU A 227 1.38 18.95 17.12
CA GLU A 227 0.52 18.43 16.05
C GLU A 227 1.37 17.65 15.05
N PHE A 228 0.88 16.49 14.61
CA PHE A 228 1.54 15.66 13.62
C PHE A 228 0.53 15.10 12.61
N PRO A 229 0.92 14.96 11.33
CA PRO A 229 0.02 14.48 10.28
C PRO A 229 -0.24 12.98 10.40
N VAL A 230 -1.51 12.59 10.24
CA VAL A 230 -1.95 11.20 10.31
C VAL A 230 -2.86 10.81 9.15
N GLU A 231 -2.83 9.54 8.79
CA GLU A 231 -3.87 8.89 7.98
C GLU A 231 -4.75 8.05 8.91
N VAL A 232 -6.08 8.13 8.74
CA VAL A 232 -7.02 7.39 9.59
C VAL A 232 -7.99 6.57 8.75
N GLY A 233 -8.01 5.26 8.94
CA GLY A 233 -9.02 4.35 8.41
C GLY A 233 -10.07 4.02 9.47
N LEU A 234 -11.36 4.14 9.14
CA LEU A 234 -12.46 3.77 10.03
C LEU A 234 -13.16 2.51 9.55
N THR A 235 -13.30 1.54 10.44
CA THR A 235 -14.03 0.29 10.22
C THR A 235 -15.11 0.14 11.30
N PRO A 236 -16.39 0.19 10.95
CA PRO A 236 -17.46 -0.10 11.91
C PRO A 236 -17.48 -1.59 12.25
N LEU A 237 -17.70 -1.90 13.53
CA LEU A 237 -17.78 -3.24 14.07
C LEU A 237 -19.02 -3.38 14.95
N GLU A 238 -19.61 -4.57 14.96
CA GLU A 238 -20.70 -4.93 15.86
C GLU A 238 -20.20 -6.04 16.77
N THR A 239 -20.06 -5.74 18.07
CA THR A 239 -19.50 -6.66 19.07
C THR A 239 -20.47 -6.76 20.22
N GLU A 240 -20.90 -7.97 20.59
CA GLU A 240 -21.82 -8.22 21.72
C GLU A 240 -23.15 -7.44 21.65
N GLY A 241 -23.59 -7.04 20.45
CA GLY A 241 -24.80 -6.24 20.23
C GLY A 241 -24.59 -4.73 20.35
N GLU A 242 -23.37 -4.27 20.60
CA GLU A 242 -22.99 -2.86 20.62
C GLU A 242 -22.25 -2.45 19.33
N ARG A 243 -22.59 -1.27 18.81
CA ARG A 243 -21.89 -0.68 17.67
C ARG A 243 -20.64 0.03 18.14
N GLN A 244 -19.50 -0.39 17.62
CA GLN A 244 -18.19 0.16 17.89
C GLN A 244 -17.51 0.57 16.58
N VAL A 245 -16.52 1.43 16.67
CA VAL A 245 -15.71 1.86 15.53
C VAL A 245 -14.25 1.55 15.85
N LEU A 246 -13.62 0.77 14.99
CA LEU A 246 -12.18 0.59 14.97
C LEU A 246 -11.57 1.69 14.11
N ALA A 247 -10.66 2.48 14.67
CA ALA A 247 -9.84 3.41 13.91
C ALA A 247 -8.39 2.89 13.85
N ALA A 248 -7.87 2.82 12.64
CA ALA A 248 -6.47 2.57 12.35
C ALA A 248 -5.79 3.89 11.99
N ILE A 249 -4.76 4.27 12.74
CA ILE A 249 -4.06 5.55 12.65
C ILE A 249 -2.60 5.29 12.29
N THR A 250 -2.13 5.97 11.26
CA THR A 250 -0.74 5.91 10.80
C THR A 250 -0.14 7.31 10.84
N ASP A 251 1.02 7.47 11.49
CA ASP A 251 1.81 8.70 11.43
C ASP A 251 2.52 8.79 10.08
N ILE A 252 2.26 9.88 9.34
CA ILE A 252 2.83 10.13 8.01
C ILE A 252 3.86 11.27 8.01
N SER A 253 4.34 11.70 9.19
CA SER A 253 5.31 12.79 9.35
C SER A 253 6.57 12.58 8.52
N LEU A 254 7.13 11.36 8.56
CA LEU A 254 8.34 11.04 7.82
C LEU A 254 8.12 11.08 6.30
N ARG A 255 6.98 10.54 5.84
CA ARG A 255 6.60 10.56 4.43
C ARG A 255 6.48 11.99 3.92
N LYS A 256 5.77 12.85 4.66
CA LYS A 256 5.62 14.26 4.30
C LYS A 256 6.94 15.02 4.30
N LYS A 257 7.80 14.78 5.29
CA LYS A 257 9.12 15.41 5.33
C LYS A 257 9.95 15.05 4.09
N PHE A 258 9.87 13.80 3.60
CA PHE A 258 10.55 13.41 2.37
C PHE A 258 9.90 14.04 1.13
N GLU A 259 8.57 14.09 1.07
CA GLU A 259 7.84 14.76 -0.02
C GLU A 259 8.21 16.26 -0.09
N GLU A 260 8.20 16.97 1.04
CA GLU A 260 8.64 18.37 1.15
C GLU A 260 10.10 18.56 0.75
N THR A 261 11.00 17.69 1.23
CA THR A 261 12.44 17.78 0.88
C THR A 261 12.63 17.59 -0.62
N LEU A 262 11.90 16.65 -1.23
CA LEU A 262 11.97 16.40 -2.66
C LEU A 262 11.40 17.58 -3.46
N GLN A 263 10.28 18.17 -3.01
CA GLN A 263 9.72 19.37 -3.61
C GLN A 263 10.68 20.57 -3.53
N GLN A 264 11.31 20.78 -2.38
CA GLN A 264 12.31 21.83 -2.20
C GLN A 264 13.53 21.62 -3.09
N ALA A 265 14.06 20.39 -3.17
CA ALA A 265 15.18 20.07 -4.04
C ALA A 265 14.84 20.29 -5.53
N ASN A 266 13.62 19.93 -5.95
CA ASN A 266 13.14 20.20 -7.30
C ASN A 266 13.03 21.70 -7.57
N ALA A 267 12.45 22.48 -6.64
CA ALA A 267 12.33 23.93 -6.78
C ALA A 267 13.71 24.63 -6.86
N GLN A 268 14.67 24.21 -6.05
CA GLN A 268 16.05 24.73 -6.10
C GLN A 268 16.75 24.40 -7.43
N LEU A 269 16.56 23.18 -7.96
CA LEU A 269 17.10 22.81 -9.26
C LEU A 269 16.48 23.66 -10.38
N GLU A 270 15.19 23.96 -10.31
CA GLU A 270 14.50 24.84 -11.26
C GLU A 270 15.04 26.28 -11.20
N GLU A 271 15.15 26.86 -10.01
CA GLU A 271 15.67 28.21 -9.81
C GLU A 271 17.11 28.32 -10.33
N PHE A 272 17.96 27.36 -9.97
CA PHE A 272 19.33 27.29 -10.47
C PHE A 272 19.37 27.20 -11.99
N THR A 273 18.56 26.32 -12.59
CA THR A 273 18.53 26.17 -14.06
C THR A 273 18.04 27.45 -14.74
N TYR A 274 17.06 28.15 -14.16
CA TYR A 274 16.54 29.40 -14.68
C TYR A 274 17.59 30.53 -14.65
N VAL A 275 18.20 30.77 -13.50
CA VAL A 275 19.22 31.81 -13.31
C VAL A 275 20.45 31.52 -14.17
N ALA A 276 20.99 30.29 -14.11
CA ALA A 276 22.15 29.91 -14.91
C ALA A 276 21.90 30.08 -16.42
N SER A 277 20.70 29.76 -16.90
CA SER A 277 20.36 29.91 -18.32
C SER A 277 20.25 31.37 -18.75
N HIS A 278 19.66 32.22 -17.91
CA HIS A 278 19.61 33.66 -18.16
C HIS A 278 21.02 34.25 -18.20
N ASP A 279 21.86 33.88 -17.24
CA ASP A 279 23.23 34.40 -17.09
C ASP A 279 24.18 33.86 -18.17
N LEU A 280 23.89 32.70 -18.76
CA LEU A 280 24.61 32.18 -19.92
C LEU A 280 24.14 32.78 -21.25
N ARG A 281 22.85 33.13 -21.38
CA ARG A 281 22.30 33.73 -22.61
C ARG A 281 22.81 35.16 -22.82
N SER A 282 22.93 35.95 -21.75
CA SER A 282 23.39 37.34 -21.82
C SER A 282 24.79 37.49 -22.47
N PRO A 283 25.85 36.78 -22.03
CA PRO A 283 27.17 36.88 -22.66
C PRO A 283 27.19 36.29 -24.08
N LEU A 284 26.42 35.24 -24.37
CA LEU A 284 26.32 34.70 -25.74
C LEU A 284 25.73 35.71 -26.72
N ARG A 285 24.67 36.41 -26.31
CA ARG A 285 24.07 37.49 -27.10
C ARG A 285 25.07 38.64 -27.32
N GLY A 286 25.79 39.04 -26.27
CA GLY A 286 26.86 40.03 -26.41
C GLY A 286 27.97 39.63 -27.40
N ILE A 287 28.36 38.35 -27.42
CA ILE A 287 29.32 37.84 -28.42
C ILE A 287 28.69 37.87 -29.82
N ALA A 288 27.41 37.50 -29.97
CA ALA A 288 26.71 37.54 -31.26
C ALA A 288 26.66 38.96 -31.82
N ASP A 289 26.29 39.93 -30.99
CA ASP A 289 26.18 41.34 -31.37
C ASP A 289 27.54 41.90 -31.80
N LEU A 290 28.61 41.62 -31.04
CA LEU A 290 29.98 42.01 -31.41
C LEU A 290 30.41 41.42 -32.75
N ILE A 291 30.07 40.17 -33.03
CA ILE A 291 30.39 39.52 -34.29
C ILE A 291 29.60 40.16 -35.45
N SER A 292 28.32 40.48 -35.24
CA SER A 292 27.50 41.20 -36.23
C SER A 292 28.08 42.57 -36.54
N TRP A 293 28.47 43.33 -35.52
CA TRP A 293 29.08 44.66 -35.71
C TRP A 293 30.41 44.60 -36.44
N ILE A 294 31.31 43.66 -36.08
CA ILE A 294 32.59 43.49 -36.80
C ILE A 294 32.33 43.14 -38.27
N ARG A 295 31.29 42.36 -38.56
CA ARG A 295 30.90 42.01 -39.93
C ARG A 295 30.34 43.19 -40.71
N GLU A 296 29.53 44.05 -40.06
CA GLU A 296 28.95 45.27 -40.65
C GLU A 296 29.98 46.38 -40.87
N ASP A 297 30.97 46.51 -39.97
CA ASP A 297 32.05 47.52 -40.04
C ASP A 297 33.12 47.18 -41.09
N LEU A 298 33.21 45.92 -41.52
CA LEU A 298 34.12 45.48 -42.56
C LEU A 298 33.58 45.84 -43.95
N ASP A 299 34.42 46.50 -44.75
CA ASP A 299 34.10 46.76 -46.15
C ASP A 299 33.96 45.42 -46.90
N PRO A 300 32.94 45.22 -47.77
CA PRO A 300 32.77 43.98 -48.54
C PRO A 300 34.01 43.55 -49.34
N SER A 301 34.88 44.51 -49.69
CA SER A 301 36.17 44.25 -50.35
C SER A 301 37.24 43.59 -49.45
N GLN A 302 37.05 43.64 -48.12
CA GLN A 302 37.94 43.07 -47.10
C GLN A 302 37.45 41.71 -46.57
N LEU A 303 36.22 41.31 -46.92
CA LEU A 303 35.67 39.98 -46.61
C LEU A 303 36.28 38.93 -47.54
N SER A 304 37.41 38.36 -47.13
CA SER A 304 37.92 37.14 -47.77
C SER A 304 36.99 35.95 -47.48
N ALA A 305 37.01 34.95 -48.36
CA ALA A 305 36.22 33.73 -48.18
C ALA A 305 36.50 33.01 -46.84
N ASP A 306 37.72 33.13 -46.30
CA ASP A 306 38.07 32.58 -45.00
C ASP A 306 37.45 33.36 -43.84
N ILE A 307 37.33 34.69 -43.95
CA ILE A 307 36.68 35.55 -42.95
C ILE A 307 35.18 35.27 -42.91
N GLU A 308 34.50 35.21 -44.07
CA GLU A 308 33.08 34.84 -44.14
C GLU A 308 32.81 33.46 -43.53
N LYS A 309 33.68 32.49 -43.81
CA LYS A 309 33.57 31.14 -43.25
C LYS A 309 33.75 31.13 -41.73
N ASN A 310 34.61 32.01 -41.19
CA ASN A 310 34.81 32.13 -39.74
C ASN A 310 33.61 32.80 -39.07
N PHE A 311 33.01 33.83 -39.68
CA PHE A 311 31.75 34.42 -39.21
C PHE A 311 30.64 33.39 -39.14
N ALA A 312 30.40 32.66 -40.23
CA ALA A 312 29.38 31.61 -40.29
C ALA A 312 29.60 30.53 -39.22
N ARG A 313 30.85 30.12 -38.97
CA ARG A 313 31.19 29.14 -37.92
C ARG A 313 30.93 29.67 -36.51
N ALA A 314 31.19 30.95 -36.26
CA ALA A 314 30.98 31.55 -34.96
C ALA A 314 29.48 31.73 -34.68
N GLU A 315 28.73 32.26 -35.65
CA GLU A 315 27.26 32.35 -35.62
C GLU A 315 26.62 30.97 -35.38
N GLU A 316 27.07 29.93 -36.09
CA GLU A 316 26.57 28.55 -35.90
C GLU A 316 26.82 28.05 -34.47
N ARG A 317 28.01 28.32 -33.91
CA ARG A 317 28.37 27.91 -32.53
C ARG A 317 27.56 28.64 -31.46
N ILE A 318 27.30 29.93 -31.65
CA ILE A 318 26.49 30.72 -30.71
C ILE A 318 25.04 30.26 -30.77
N ALA A 319 24.47 30.13 -31.96
CA ALA A 319 23.11 29.62 -32.14
C ALA A 319 22.96 28.18 -31.59
N ARG A 320 24.03 27.39 -31.60
CA ARG A 320 24.07 26.06 -30.99
C ARG A 320 24.04 26.14 -29.46
N ALA A 321 24.82 27.05 -28.87
CA ALA A 321 24.85 27.25 -27.42
C ALA A 321 23.53 27.80 -26.88
N GLU A 322 22.91 28.77 -27.56
CA GLU A 322 21.60 29.32 -27.18
C GLU A 322 20.51 28.24 -27.19
N ARG A 323 20.46 27.40 -28.22
CA ARG A 323 19.54 26.26 -28.30
C ARG A 323 19.78 25.23 -27.19
N MET A 324 21.03 24.95 -26.84
CA MET A 324 21.35 24.03 -25.74
C MET A 324 20.86 24.56 -24.38
N ILE A 325 20.93 25.88 -24.16
CA ILE A 325 20.40 26.53 -22.96
C ILE A 325 18.86 26.45 -22.93
N GLU A 326 18.21 26.68 -24.06
CA GLU A 326 16.76 26.51 -24.19
C GLU A 326 16.30 25.08 -23.92
N ASP A 327 16.97 24.09 -24.51
CA ASP A 327 16.67 22.68 -24.29
C ASP A 327 16.85 22.29 -22.80
N LEU A 328 17.85 22.87 -22.10
CA LEU A 328 18.07 22.64 -20.67
C LEU A 328 16.95 23.25 -19.80
N LEU A 329 16.48 24.44 -20.16
CA LEU A 329 15.32 25.08 -19.51
C LEU A 329 14.05 24.27 -19.71
N GLU A 330 13.82 23.77 -20.93
CA GLU A 330 12.70 22.86 -21.20
C GLU A 330 12.80 21.59 -20.36
N TYR A 331 13.98 21.01 -20.21
CA TYR A 331 14.19 19.83 -19.35
C TYR A 331 13.91 20.09 -17.87
N ALA A 332 14.32 21.24 -17.34
CA ALA A 332 14.05 21.58 -15.95
C ALA A 332 12.56 21.85 -15.68
N ARG A 333 11.85 22.44 -16.65
CA ARG A 333 10.40 22.68 -16.56
C ARG A 333 9.56 21.43 -16.83
N ALA A 334 10.07 20.52 -17.64
CA ALA A 334 9.45 19.23 -17.93
C ALA A 334 9.30 18.43 -16.63
N GLY A 335 8.09 18.32 -16.10
CA GLY A 335 7.84 17.64 -14.82
C GLY A 335 6.86 18.34 -13.89
N ARG A 336 6.46 19.58 -14.18
CA ARG A 336 5.41 20.27 -13.42
C ARG A 336 4.08 19.52 -13.61
N GLN A 337 3.43 19.19 -12.50
CA GLN A 337 2.08 18.59 -12.48
C GLN A 337 0.95 19.64 -12.59
N ASP A 338 1.29 20.92 -12.69
CA ASP A 338 0.33 22.03 -12.68
C ASP A 338 -0.32 22.29 -14.06
N GLU A 339 -0.19 21.34 -14.99
CA GLU A 339 -0.76 21.48 -16.32
C GLU A 339 -2.22 21.04 -16.35
N ARG A 340 -3.08 21.93 -16.86
CA ARG A 340 -4.51 21.67 -16.99
C ARG A 340 -4.73 20.47 -17.91
N VAL A 341 -5.35 19.43 -17.33
CA VAL A 341 -5.86 18.29 -18.08
C VAL A 341 -7.09 18.75 -18.87
N GLU A 342 -7.07 18.53 -20.18
CA GLU A 342 -8.19 18.82 -21.07
C GLU A 342 -8.50 17.61 -21.96
N GLU A 343 -9.69 17.60 -22.56
CA GLU A 343 -10.10 16.53 -23.47
C GLU A 343 -9.42 16.73 -24.82
N ILE A 344 -8.56 15.77 -25.21
CA ILE A 344 -7.75 15.85 -26.42
C ILE A 344 -8.23 14.81 -27.43
N ASP A 345 -8.51 15.26 -28.66
CA ASP A 345 -8.61 14.39 -29.83
C ASP A 345 -7.20 14.05 -30.35
N PRO A 346 -6.77 12.77 -30.30
CA PRO A 346 -5.42 12.38 -30.73
C PRO A 346 -5.13 12.72 -32.20
N GLY A 347 -6.13 12.63 -33.07
CA GLY A 347 -5.98 12.93 -34.49
C GLY A 347 -5.81 14.43 -34.74
N GLN A 348 -6.54 15.28 -34.00
CA GLN A 348 -6.34 16.72 -34.05
C GLN A 348 -4.95 17.10 -33.54
N LEU A 349 -4.53 16.53 -32.40
CA LEU A 349 -3.21 16.79 -31.82
C LEU A 349 -2.07 16.46 -32.78
N VAL A 350 -2.11 15.28 -33.41
CA VAL A 350 -1.09 14.85 -34.37
C VAL A 350 -1.05 15.79 -35.57
N ARG A 351 -2.22 16.15 -36.14
CA ARG A 351 -2.31 17.09 -37.27
C ARG A 351 -1.69 18.44 -36.94
N GLU A 352 -2.08 19.07 -35.83
CA GLU A 352 -1.52 20.36 -35.42
C GLU A 352 -0.01 20.29 -35.17
N THR A 353 0.47 19.17 -34.63
CA THR A 353 1.91 18.97 -34.38
C THR A 353 2.69 18.83 -35.70
N VAL A 354 2.11 18.18 -36.70
CA VAL A 354 2.68 18.06 -38.05
C VAL A 354 2.70 19.41 -38.76
N ASP A 355 1.60 20.18 -38.71
CA ASP A 355 1.49 21.49 -39.34
C ASP A 355 2.51 22.50 -38.77
N LEU A 356 2.84 22.39 -37.49
CA LEU A 356 3.85 23.23 -36.82
C LEU A 356 5.30 22.95 -37.24
N LEU A 357 5.61 21.74 -37.74
CA LEU A 357 6.98 21.31 -38.00
C LEU A 357 7.50 21.66 -39.40
N ASP A 358 6.66 22.24 -40.27
CA ASP A 358 6.95 22.55 -41.68
C ASP A 358 7.75 21.43 -42.37
N ILE A 359 7.22 20.20 -42.29
CA ILE A 359 7.88 19.01 -42.80
C ILE A 359 8.03 19.13 -44.32
N SER A 360 9.25 18.92 -44.82
CA SER A 360 9.54 19.01 -46.26
C SER A 360 8.58 18.14 -47.08
N PRO A 361 8.05 18.62 -48.22
CA PRO A 361 7.12 17.88 -49.08
C PRO A 361 7.72 16.59 -49.67
N ASP A 362 9.03 16.42 -49.56
CA ASP A 362 9.74 15.21 -49.94
C ASP A 362 9.56 14.05 -48.93
N PHE A 363 9.01 14.29 -47.74
CA PHE A 363 8.63 13.24 -46.80
C PHE A 363 7.19 12.79 -47.01
N ARG A 364 6.99 11.47 -47.09
CA ARG A 364 5.66 10.86 -47.09
C ARG A 364 5.23 10.56 -45.66
N LEU A 365 4.13 11.18 -45.23
CA LEU A 365 3.53 10.95 -43.92
C LEU A 365 2.44 9.88 -44.02
N GLU A 366 2.55 8.83 -43.23
CA GLU A 366 1.52 7.81 -43.05
C GLU A 366 0.94 7.95 -41.64
N VAL A 367 -0.30 8.43 -41.52
CA VAL A 367 -0.94 8.68 -40.22
C VAL A 367 -2.14 7.76 -40.04
N GLU A 368 -2.11 6.93 -39.00
CA GLU A 368 -3.20 6.03 -38.63
C GLU A 368 -3.63 6.29 -37.19
N ILE A 369 -4.88 6.73 -36.99
CA ILE A 369 -5.41 7.09 -35.67
C ILE A 369 -6.57 6.16 -35.31
N ASN A 370 -6.31 5.23 -34.41
CA ASN A 370 -7.26 4.26 -33.86
C ASN A 370 -7.43 4.48 -32.35
N ALA A 371 -7.73 5.73 -31.95
CA ALA A 371 -7.97 6.11 -30.55
C ALA A 371 -9.04 7.18 -30.39
N ARG A 372 -9.84 7.08 -29.31
CA ARG A 372 -10.88 8.05 -28.96
C ARG A 372 -10.29 9.25 -28.19
N PRO A 373 -11.02 10.39 -28.15
CA PRO A 373 -10.67 11.51 -27.29
C PRO A 373 -10.51 11.08 -25.82
N PHE A 374 -9.56 11.72 -25.14
CA PHE A 374 -9.20 11.35 -23.77
C PHE A 374 -8.65 12.55 -22.98
N PRO A 375 -8.82 12.58 -21.65
CA PRO A 375 -8.25 13.63 -20.81
C PRO A 375 -6.73 13.48 -20.71
N ALA A 376 -5.99 14.52 -21.09
CA ALA A 376 -4.54 14.60 -20.90
C ALA A 376 -4.03 16.04 -20.82
N ALA A 377 -2.79 16.22 -20.34
CA ALA A 377 -2.07 17.48 -20.48
C ALA A 377 -1.64 17.65 -21.94
N ARG A 378 -2.16 18.69 -22.62
CA ARG A 378 -1.93 18.89 -24.06
C ARG A 378 -0.51 19.30 -24.39
N THR A 379 0.02 20.27 -23.67
CA THR A 379 1.36 20.82 -23.91
C THR A 379 2.46 19.76 -23.87
N PRO A 380 2.56 18.87 -22.86
CA PRO A 380 3.69 17.95 -22.72
C PRO A 380 3.57 16.81 -23.73
N LEU A 381 2.34 16.36 -24.02
CA LEU A 381 2.09 15.36 -25.04
C LEU A 381 2.40 15.91 -26.45
N SER A 382 1.94 17.12 -26.78
CA SER A 382 2.27 17.79 -28.05
C SER A 382 3.79 17.96 -28.20
N LEU A 383 4.47 18.42 -27.16
CA LEU A 383 5.90 18.64 -27.16
C LEU A 383 6.69 17.33 -27.30
N ALA A 384 6.25 16.27 -26.63
CA ALA A 384 6.82 14.93 -26.77
C ALA A 384 6.72 14.40 -28.21
N ILE A 385 5.53 14.48 -28.82
CA ILE A 385 5.29 14.04 -30.20
C ILE A 385 6.11 14.91 -31.17
N ARG A 386 6.11 16.23 -30.99
CA ARG A 386 6.89 17.17 -31.80
C ARG A 386 8.38 16.84 -31.79
N ASN A 387 8.93 16.53 -30.61
CA ASN A 387 10.34 16.16 -30.47
C ASN A 387 10.66 14.86 -31.21
N LEU A 388 9.78 13.85 -31.15
CA LEU A 388 9.97 12.60 -31.89
C LEU A 388 9.89 12.83 -33.41
N LEU A 389 8.91 13.60 -33.89
CA LEU A 389 8.77 13.91 -35.32
C LEU A 389 9.92 14.77 -35.86
N SER A 390 10.36 15.76 -35.08
CA SER A 390 11.53 16.57 -35.43
C SER A 390 12.80 15.72 -35.51
N ASN A 391 12.95 14.75 -34.60
CA ASN A 391 14.07 13.81 -34.64
C ASN A 391 14.01 12.89 -35.87
N ALA A 392 12.83 12.37 -36.21
CA ALA A 392 12.62 11.56 -37.41
C ALA A 392 13.08 12.32 -38.67
N CYS A 393 12.69 13.59 -38.81
CA CYS A 393 13.09 14.42 -39.95
C CYS A 393 14.60 14.74 -39.95
N LYS A 394 15.15 15.19 -38.80
CA LYS A 394 16.55 15.64 -38.69
C LYS A 394 17.57 14.50 -38.80
N HIS A 395 17.21 13.30 -38.33
CA HIS A 395 18.11 12.16 -38.23
C HIS A 395 17.85 11.10 -39.29
N HIS A 396 16.95 11.34 -40.24
CA HIS A 396 16.66 10.41 -41.32
C HIS A 396 17.91 10.05 -42.16
N GLY A 397 18.82 11.01 -42.36
CA GLY A 397 20.05 10.84 -43.14
C GLY A 397 19.92 11.22 -44.62
N GLY A 398 18.71 11.49 -45.10
CA GLY A 398 18.39 12.02 -46.43
C GLY A 398 17.29 13.10 -46.38
N GLY A 399 17.05 13.79 -47.49
CA GLY A 399 16.01 14.83 -47.59
C GLY A 399 14.61 14.33 -47.96
N LYS A 400 14.44 13.01 -48.19
CA LYS A 400 13.19 12.35 -48.60
C LYS A 400 13.07 11.01 -47.90
N GLY A 401 11.89 10.63 -47.41
CA GLY A 401 11.66 9.40 -46.66
C GLY A 401 10.20 9.18 -46.28
N VAL A 402 9.94 8.16 -45.47
CA VAL A 402 8.62 7.81 -44.94
C VAL A 402 8.62 7.93 -43.42
N ILE A 403 7.67 8.70 -42.88
CA ILE A 403 7.42 8.76 -41.44
C ILE A 403 6.01 8.24 -41.18
N ARG A 404 5.92 7.20 -40.35
CA ARG A 404 4.66 6.60 -39.93
C ARG A 404 4.33 7.02 -38.50
N ILE A 405 3.11 7.50 -38.30
CA ILE A 405 2.56 7.90 -37.01
C ILE A 405 1.33 7.04 -36.75
N THR A 406 1.35 6.24 -35.69
CA THR A 406 0.17 5.48 -35.27
C THR A 406 -0.26 5.86 -33.86
N VAL A 407 -1.57 5.85 -33.61
CA VAL A 407 -2.13 6.02 -32.27
C VAL A 407 -3.15 4.93 -32.02
N GLU A 408 -2.93 4.10 -31.01
CA GLU A 408 -3.79 2.95 -30.70
C GLU A 408 -4.20 2.95 -29.22
N GLU A 409 -5.42 2.48 -28.92
CA GLU A 409 -5.83 2.23 -27.54
C GLU A 409 -5.25 0.91 -27.01
N GLU A 410 -4.45 0.99 -25.94
CA GLU A 410 -3.87 -0.16 -25.25
C GLU A 410 -4.36 -0.21 -23.79
N GLY A 411 -5.59 -0.71 -23.60
CA GLY A 411 -6.20 -0.81 -22.27
C GLY A 411 -6.37 0.57 -21.61
N ARG A 412 -5.57 0.84 -20.57
CA ARG A 412 -5.57 2.12 -19.83
C ARG A 412 -4.67 3.19 -20.46
N PHE A 413 -3.98 2.88 -21.55
CA PHE A 413 -3.04 3.78 -22.22
C PHE A 413 -3.46 4.03 -23.67
N ASN A 414 -3.02 5.16 -24.22
CA ASN A 414 -2.94 5.40 -25.65
C ASN A 414 -1.46 5.26 -26.04
N LEU A 415 -1.21 4.44 -27.04
CA LEU A 415 0.12 4.17 -27.57
C LEU A 415 0.35 5.04 -28.80
N PHE A 416 1.19 6.06 -28.68
CA PHE A 416 1.65 6.88 -29.80
C PHE A 416 2.97 6.31 -30.33
N THR A 417 2.99 5.91 -31.59
CA THR A 417 4.19 5.40 -32.26
C THR A 417 4.62 6.40 -33.32
N VAL A 418 5.91 6.77 -33.31
CA VAL A 418 6.56 7.54 -34.38
C VAL A 418 7.69 6.69 -34.92
N GLU A 419 7.59 6.36 -36.20
CA GLU A 419 8.51 5.48 -36.90
C GLU A 419 9.03 6.13 -38.17
N ASP A 420 10.34 6.01 -38.44
CA ASP A 420 10.99 6.46 -39.68
C ASP A 420 11.73 5.32 -40.40
N ASP A 421 12.02 5.52 -41.68
CA ASP A 421 12.85 4.65 -42.53
C ASP A 421 14.31 5.14 -42.63
N GLY A 422 14.79 5.88 -41.63
CA GLY A 422 16.14 6.45 -41.60
C GLY A 422 17.25 5.48 -41.17
N VAL A 423 18.42 6.06 -40.84
CA VAL A 423 19.61 5.31 -40.38
C VAL A 423 19.40 4.51 -39.08
N GLY A 424 18.31 4.75 -38.36
CA GLY A 424 18.00 4.07 -37.11
C GLY A 424 18.92 4.42 -35.95
N VAL A 425 18.78 3.70 -34.84
CA VAL A 425 19.59 3.89 -33.63
C VAL A 425 20.57 2.71 -33.47
N PRO A 426 21.86 2.92 -33.15
CA PRO A 426 22.81 1.82 -32.93
C PRO A 426 22.39 0.89 -31.78
N GLU A 427 22.75 -0.40 -31.86
CA GLU A 427 22.55 -1.36 -30.78
C GLU A 427 23.26 -0.94 -29.48
N GLY A 428 22.65 -1.21 -28.32
CA GLY A 428 23.21 -0.88 -27.01
C GLY A 428 23.10 0.59 -26.59
N SER A 429 22.33 1.39 -27.36
CA SER A 429 22.09 2.81 -27.07
C SER A 429 20.68 3.10 -26.56
N GLU A 430 19.83 2.09 -26.36
CA GLU A 430 18.39 2.18 -26.07
C GLU A 430 18.10 3.07 -24.85
N GLU A 431 18.82 2.85 -23.75
CA GLU A 431 18.69 3.64 -22.52
C GLU A 431 19.56 4.89 -22.52
N ARG A 432 20.65 4.88 -23.31
CA ARG A 432 21.65 5.97 -23.32
C ARG A 432 21.15 7.19 -24.08
N ILE A 433 20.38 7.03 -25.16
CA ILE A 433 19.83 8.15 -25.95
C ILE A 433 18.86 9.04 -25.16
N PHE A 434 18.28 8.52 -24.08
CA PHE A 434 17.40 9.27 -23.19
C PHE A 434 18.13 9.99 -22.05
N LYS A 435 19.46 9.87 -21.95
CA LYS A 435 20.26 10.61 -20.97
C LYS A 435 20.62 12.00 -21.50
N LEU A 436 20.71 12.97 -20.58
CA LEU A 436 21.06 14.35 -20.90
C LEU A 436 22.43 14.41 -21.62
N PHE A 437 22.51 15.17 -22.72
CA PHE A 437 23.70 15.36 -23.55
C PHE A 437 24.26 14.11 -24.25
N HIS A 438 23.51 13.02 -24.26
CA HIS A 438 23.90 11.81 -24.98
C HIS A 438 23.29 11.77 -26.38
N ARG A 439 24.11 11.35 -27.35
CA ARG A 439 23.73 11.20 -28.76
C ARG A 439 23.94 9.76 -29.21
N ALA A 440 23.10 9.30 -30.12
CA ALA A 440 23.22 7.98 -30.76
C ALA A 440 24.52 7.87 -31.60
N SER A 441 24.97 8.98 -32.21
CA SER A 441 26.25 9.05 -32.91
C SER A 441 26.87 10.46 -32.81
N SER A 442 28.21 10.54 -32.92
CA SER A 442 28.97 11.81 -32.92
C SER A 442 28.69 12.71 -34.13
N GLN A 443 28.06 12.18 -35.18
CA GLN A 443 27.68 12.92 -36.39
C GLN A 443 26.18 13.34 -36.46
N ALA A 444 25.30 12.79 -35.60
CA ALA A 444 23.87 13.13 -35.57
C ALA A 444 23.53 14.61 -35.22
N ALA A 445 22.76 15.33 -36.05
CA ALA A 445 22.42 16.74 -35.79
C ALA A 445 21.56 16.97 -34.52
N GLY A 446 22.13 17.46 -33.41
CA GLY A 446 21.38 17.81 -32.18
C GLY A 446 22.24 17.85 -30.92
N HIS A 447 21.70 18.35 -29.80
CA HIS A 447 22.42 18.49 -28.52
C HIS A 447 22.26 17.30 -27.55
N GLY A 448 21.46 16.29 -27.92
CA GLY A 448 21.21 15.12 -27.06
C GLY A 448 20.33 15.41 -25.85
N VAL A 449 19.48 16.44 -25.92
CA VAL A 449 18.58 16.86 -24.83
C VAL A 449 17.12 16.50 -25.14
N GLY A 450 16.69 16.57 -26.40
CA GLY A 450 15.28 16.37 -26.80
C GLY A 450 14.64 15.06 -26.36
N LEU A 451 15.34 13.91 -26.46
CA LEU A 451 14.79 12.63 -25.98
C LEU A 451 14.74 12.54 -24.46
N ALA A 452 15.71 13.13 -23.75
CA ALA A 452 15.69 13.20 -22.29
C ALA A 452 14.51 14.05 -21.78
N VAL A 453 14.24 15.17 -22.48
CA VAL A 453 13.08 16.05 -22.29
C VAL A 453 11.78 15.28 -22.52
N THR A 454 11.64 14.58 -23.65
CA THR A 454 10.49 13.72 -23.95
C THR A 454 10.26 12.68 -22.86
N ARG A 455 11.30 11.97 -22.41
CA ARG A 455 11.17 10.95 -21.35
C ARG A 455 10.73 11.53 -20.03
N ARG A 456 11.27 12.69 -19.65
CA ARG A 456 10.89 13.36 -18.40
C ARG A 456 9.43 13.84 -18.43
N MET A 457 8.97 14.43 -19.54
CA MET A 457 7.56 14.85 -19.71
C MET A 457 6.60 13.67 -19.65
N VAL A 458 6.90 12.60 -20.38
CA VAL A 458 6.05 11.42 -20.43
C VAL A 458 5.98 10.73 -19.07
N ASN A 459 7.11 10.55 -18.38
CA ASN A 459 7.17 9.89 -17.08
C ASN A 459 6.46 10.69 -15.97
N SER A 460 6.61 12.03 -15.96
CA SER A 460 5.94 12.88 -14.96
C SER A 460 4.41 12.90 -15.10
N ASN A 461 3.91 12.57 -16.30
CA ASN A 461 2.48 12.40 -16.58
C ASN A 461 2.01 10.94 -16.46
N GLY A 462 2.82 10.05 -15.87
CA GLY A 462 2.47 8.65 -15.64
C GLY A 462 2.59 7.73 -16.85
N GLY A 463 3.14 8.23 -17.95
CA GLY A 463 3.41 7.45 -19.16
C GLY A 463 4.82 6.85 -19.19
N THR A 464 5.14 6.16 -20.27
CA THR A 464 6.51 5.72 -20.58
C THR A 464 6.86 5.95 -22.04
N VAL A 465 8.13 6.22 -22.34
CA VAL A 465 8.66 6.27 -23.72
C VAL A 465 9.79 5.27 -23.88
N ILE A 466 9.77 4.52 -24.98
CA ILE A 466 10.77 3.51 -25.31
C ILE A 466 11.19 3.61 -26.78
N LEU A 467 12.37 3.11 -27.09
CA LEU A 467 12.78 2.76 -28.45
C LEU A 467 12.36 1.31 -28.71
N ASP A 468 11.51 1.10 -29.71
CA ASP A 468 11.15 -0.23 -30.20
C ASP A 468 12.07 -0.64 -31.34
N ARG A 469 12.55 -1.88 -31.28
CA ARG A 469 13.40 -2.47 -32.31
C ARG A 469 12.61 -3.18 -33.41
N ASN A 470 11.33 -3.48 -33.16
CA ASN A 470 10.45 -4.20 -34.08
C ASN A 470 9.66 -3.24 -34.99
N GLY A 471 10.33 -2.21 -35.51
CA GLY A 471 9.77 -1.32 -36.51
C GLY A 471 9.50 -2.04 -37.84
N MET A 472 8.49 -1.60 -38.58
CA MET A 472 8.18 -2.02 -39.94
C MET A 472 9.02 -1.31 -41.02
N LEU A 473 9.51 -0.10 -40.76
CA LEU A 473 10.22 0.74 -41.75
C LEU A 473 11.75 0.55 -41.74
N GLY A 474 12.28 -0.11 -40.70
CA GLY A 474 13.71 -0.45 -40.60
C GLY A 474 14.62 0.69 -40.10
N GLY A 475 14.08 1.89 -39.83
CA GLY A 475 14.78 3.00 -39.19
C GLY A 475 14.54 3.04 -37.67
N ALA A 476 14.27 4.22 -37.10
CA ALA A 476 13.99 4.34 -35.67
C ALA A 476 12.47 4.27 -35.39
N CYS A 477 12.07 3.52 -34.36
CA CYS A 477 10.68 3.43 -33.92
C CYS A 477 10.59 3.80 -32.43
N PHE A 478 9.92 4.90 -32.12
CA PHE A 478 9.70 5.35 -30.74
C PHE A 478 8.24 5.18 -30.35
N ARG A 479 8.01 4.67 -29.14
CA ARG A 479 6.67 4.41 -28.60
C ARG A 479 6.46 5.15 -27.30
N ILE A 480 5.44 6.00 -27.24
CA ILE A 480 4.96 6.68 -26.03
C ILE A 480 3.68 5.97 -25.57
N ARG A 481 3.69 5.41 -24.37
CA ARG A 481 2.48 4.94 -23.67
C ARG A 481 1.99 6.04 -22.76
N TRP A 482 0.85 6.63 -23.08
CA TRP A 482 0.29 7.76 -22.32
C TRP A 482 -1.01 7.35 -21.60
N PRO A 483 -1.22 7.67 -20.30
CA PRO A 483 -2.42 7.27 -19.59
C PRO A 483 -3.69 7.91 -20.16
N ARG A 484 -4.75 7.12 -20.35
CA ARG A 484 -6.06 7.59 -20.82
C ARG A 484 -6.91 8.23 -19.72
N PHE A 485 -6.55 7.96 -18.49
CA PHE A 485 -7.18 8.52 -17.31
C PHE A 485 -6.07 9.24 -16.57
N PRO A 486 -6.29 10.49 -16.12
CA PRO A 486 -5.33 11.15 -15.25
C PRO A 486 -5.03 10.20 -14.09
N LEU A 487 -3.77 10.18 -13.65
CA LEU A 487 -3.45 9.65 -12.33
C LEU A 487 -4.40 10.37 -11.38
N LYS A 488 -5.41 9.67 -10.86
CA LYS A 488 -6.06 10.13 -9.65
C LYS A 488 -4.90 10.32 -8.68
N GLU A 489 -4.68 11.56 -8.23
CA GLU A 489 -4.13 11.70 -6.90
C GLU A 489 -4.96 10.73 -6.07
N VAL A 490 -4.27 9.78 -5.44
CA VAL A 490 -4.88 9.06 -4.34
C VAL A 490 -5.09 10.15 -3.30
N GLU A 491 -6.21 10.87 -3.44
CA GLU A 491 -6.61 12.03 -2.65
C GLU A 491 -6.78 11.66 -1.19
#